data_AF-A0A7C5Y865-F1
#
_entry.id   AF-A0A7C5Y865-F1
#
_cell.length_a   1.000
_cell.length_b   1.000
_cell.length_c   1.000
_cell.angle_alpha   90.00
_cell.angle_beta   90.00
_cell.angle_gamma   90.00
#
_symmetry.space_group_name_H-M   'P 1'
#
loop_
_entity.id
_entity.type
_entity.pdbx_description
1 polymer ?
#
loop_
_entity_poly.entity_id
_entity_poly.type
_entity_poly.pdbx_seq_one_letter_code
_entity_poly.pdbx_strand_id
1 'polypeptide(L)'
;MDQDNKPKQEPRDKEEEIKRLLVIALTPEAYTRLMNVRIANPEFFQQAASVVLQIFSRYGKKVDEQSLIDILRKLKERSDSDKGGNIIIRRK
;
A
#
# COMPACT_ATOMS: atom_id res chain seq x y z
N MET A 1 30.00 -30.61 4.01
CA MET A 1 28.55 -30.78 4.27
C MET A 1 28.03 -29.39 4.62
N ASP A 2 27.80 -28.61 3.57
CA ASP A 2 27.33 -27.24 3.64
C ASP A 2 25.85 -27.27 4.02
N GLN A 3 25.58 -27.11 5.31
CA GLN A 3 24.23 -26.95 5.82
C GLN A 3 23.73 -25.55 5.44
N ASP A 4 22.83 -25.52 4.46
CA ASP A 4 22.03 -24.39 3.97
C ASP A 4 21.29 -23.72 5.14
N ASN A 5 21.96 -22.79 5.83
CA ASN A 5 21.35 -21.90 6.79
C ASN A 5 20.90 -20.64 6.05
N LYS A 6 19.82 -20.73 5.28
CA LYS A 6 19.13 -19.52 4.78
C LYS A 6 18.58 -18.75 5.98
N PRO A 7 19.08 -17.55 6.30
CA PRO A 7 18.43 -16.72 7.30
C PRO A 7 17.03 -16.39 6.75
N LYS A 8 15.99 -16.83 7.48
CA LYS A 8 14.63 -16.32 7.33
C LYS A 8 14.68 -14.84 7.69
N GLN A 9 15.07 -14.00 6.72
CA GLN A 9 15.00 -12.55 6.87
C GLN A 9 13.58 -12.19 7.28
N GLU A 10 13.49 -11.60 8.46
CA GLU A 10 12.29 -11.50 9.24
C GLU A 10 11.31 -10.54 8.56
N PRO A 11 9.99 -10.76 8.68
CA PRO A 11 8.97 -9.86 8.12
C PRO A 11 9.07 -8.40 8.61
N ARG A 12 9.89 -8.13 9.63
CA ARG A 12 10.15 -6.81 10.21
C ARG A 12 10.86 -5.87 9.25
N ASP A 13 11.80 -6.38 8.46
CA ASP A 13 12.63 -5.54 7.58
C ASP A 13 11.78 -4.85 6.48
N LYS A 14 10.77 -5.58 5.97
CA LYS A 14 9.92 -5.12 4.88
C LYS A 14 8.95 -4.02 5.31
N GLU A 15 8.40 -4.10 6.52
CA GLU A 15 7.46 -3.07 7.00
C GLU A 15 8.19 -1.75 7.30
N GLU A 16 9.39 -1.84 7.89
CA GLU A 16 10.21 -0.65 8.14
C GLU A 16 10.70 0.00 6.84
N GLU A 17 11.01 -0.79 5.82
CA GLU A 17 11.32 -0.27 4.49
C GLU A 17 10.13 0.47 3.89
N ILE A 18 8.92 -0.12 3.92
CA ILE A 18 7.70 0.53 3.45
C ILE A 18 7.47 1.86 4.18
N LYS A 19 7.60 1.88 5.51
CA LYS A 19 7.44 3.12 6.29
C LYS A 19 8.43 4.19 5.88
N ARG A 20 9.70 3.84 5.68
CA ARG A 20 10.73 4.77 5.21
C ARG A 20 10.38 5.37 3.85
N LEU A 21 9.90 4.55 2.93
CA LEU A 21 9.45 5.02 1.61
C LEU A 21 8.20 5.91 1.71
N LEU A 22 7.25 5.56 2.57
CA LEU A 22 6.03 6.33 2.79
C LEU A 22 6.30 7.73 3.37
N VAL A 23 7.31 7.88 4.23
CA VAL A 23 7.71 9.20 4.76
C VAL A 23 8.15 10.16 3.64
N ILE A 24 8.77 9.62 2.58
CA ILE A 24 9.22 10.41 1.43
C ILE A 24 8.04 10.62 0.45
N ALA A 25 7.17 9.62 0.31
CA ALA A 25 6.06 9.62 -0.64
C ALA A 25 4.84 10.44 -0.19
N LEU A 26 4.67 10.71 1.10
CA LEU A 26 3.51 11.40 1.67
C LEU A 26 3.88 12.75 2.29
N THR A 27 2.88 13.63 2.44
CA THR A 27 3.00 14.77 3.37
C THR A 27 2.84 14.29 4.83
N PRO A 28 3.29 15.06 5.83
CA PRO A 28 3.19 14.66 7.25
C PRO A 28 1.75 14.33 7.69
N GLU A 29 0.77 15.08 7.20
CA GLU A 29 -0.66 14.91 7.50
C GLU A 29 -1.18 13.61 6.87
N ALA A 30 -0.84 13.38 5.61
CA ALA A 30 -1.21 12.17 4.89
C ALA A 30 -0.56 10.91 5.50
N TYR A 31 0.71 11.00 5.90
CA TYR A 31 1.41 9.93 6.60
C TYR A 31 0.71 9.58 7.92
N THR A 32 0.38 10.58 8.73
CA THR A 32 -0.33 10.39 10.00
C THR A 32 -1.68 9.71 9.79
N ARG A 33 -2.46 10.16 8.79
CA ARG A 33 -3.73 9.53 8.44
C ARG A 33 -3.55 8.07 8.00
N LEU A 34 -2.54 7.77 7.19
CA LEU A 34 -2.26 6.41 6.75
C LEU A 34 -1.81 5.52 7.93
N MET A 35 -1.08 6.06 8.90
CA MET A 35 -0.72 5.33 10.13
C MET A 35 -1.95 5.01 10.99
N ASN A 36 -2.92 5.92 11.07
CA ASN A 36 -4.21 5.63 11.73
C ASN A 36 -4.96 4.49 11.03
N VAL A 37 -4.93 4.45 9.69
CA VAL A 37 -5.48 3.33 8.91
C VAL A 37 -4.74 2.03 9.22
N ARG A 38 -3.41 2.04 9.37
CA ARG A 38 -2.63 0.86 9.76
C ARG A 38 -3.08 0.28 11.10
N ILE A 39 -3.38 1.13 12.07
CA ILE A 39 -3.86 0.72 13.40
C ILE A 39 -5.26 0.10 13.30
N ALA A 40 -6.15 0.70 12.50
CA ALA A 40 -7.53 0.24 12.35
C ALA A 40 -7.67 -1.01 11.46
N ASN A 41 -6.93 -1.08 10.35
CA ASN A 41 -6.98 -2.17 9.38
C ASN A 41 -5.60 -2.34 8.68
N PRO A 42 -4.74 -3.22 9.22
CA PRO A 42 -3.40 -3.46 8.68
C PRO A 42 -3.38 -3.98 7.23
N GLU A 43 -4.37 -4.80 6.86
CA GLU A 43 -4.47 -5.35 5.49
C GLU A 43 -4.80 -4.26 4.48
N PHE A 44 -5.75 -3.40 4.82
CA PHE A 44 -6.11 -2.25 3.99
C PHE A 44 -4.96 -1.25 3.88
N PHE A 45 -4.18 -1.08 4.95
CA PHE A 45 -2.95 -0.28 4.91
C PHE A 45 -1.95 -0.80 3.89
N GLN A 46 -1.71 -2.11 3.79
CA GLN A 46 -0.77 -2.67 2.82
C GLN A 46 -1.20 -2.37 1.38
N GLN A 47 -2.49 -2.49 1.09
CA GLN A 47 -3.05 -2.15 -0.22
C GLN A 47 -2.89 -0.66 -0.53
N ALA A 48 -3.24 0.21 0.43
CA ALA A 48 -3.09 1.65 0.28
C ALA A 48 -1.64 2.09 0.11
N ALA A 49 -0.72 1.54 0.91
CA ALA A 49 0.71 1.81 0.84
C ALA A 49 1.28 1.43 -0.53
N SER A 50 0.92 0.26 -1.07
CA SER A 50 1.34 -0.17 -2.41
C SER A 50 0.91 0.83 -3.49
N VAL A 51 -0.35 1.28 -3.45
CA VAL A 51 -0.86 2.26 -4.42
C VAL A 51 -0.17 3.61 -4.29
N VAL A 52 0.04 4.11 -3.07
CA VAL A 52 0.75 5.36 -2.82
C VAL A 52 2.17 5.31 -3.37
N LEU A 53 2.91 4.22 -3.10
CA LEU A 53 4.27 4.05 -3.60
C LEU A 53 4.32 3.93 -5.13
N GLN A 54 3.34 3.26 -5.74
CA GLN A 54 3.23 3.19 -7.20
C GLN A 54 2.97 4.56 -7.82
N ILE A 55 2.09 5.37 -7.24
CA ILE A 55 1.82 6.75 -7.68
C ILE A 55 3.08 7.61 -7.52
N PHE A 56 3.72 7.53 -6.37
CA PHE A 56 4.96 8.27 -6.11
C PHE A 56 6.07 7.88 -7.09
N SER A 57 6.26 6.58 -7.34
CA SER A 57 7.25 6.09 -8.31
C SER A 57 6.95 6.55 -9.74
N ARG A 58 5.66 6.61 -10.13
CA ARG A 58 5.26 7.00 -11.48
C ARG A 58 5.32 8.50 -11.74
N TYR A 59 4.92 9.32 -10.78
CA TYR A 59 4.77 10.76 -10.95
C TYR A 59 5.84 11.59 -10.24
N GLY A 60 6.61 11.00 -9.31
CA GLY A 60 7.62 11.68 -8.51
C GLY A 60 7.07 12.74 -7.56
N LYS A 61 5.73 12.81 -7.39
CA LYS A 61 5.06 13.81 -6.55
C LYS A 61 4.57 13.18 -5.25
N LYS A 62 4.77 13.92 -4.16
CA LYS A 62 4.23 13.55 -2.85
C LYS A 62 2.70 13.51 -2.90
N VAL A 63 2.13 12.56 -2.19
CA VAL A 63 0.69 12.40 -2.01
C VAL A 63 0.28 13.21 -0.78
N ASP A 64 -0.58 14.20 -0.99
CA ASP A 64 -1.18 15.00 0.07
C ASP A 64 -2.38 14.28 0.71
N GLU A 65 -2.93 14.87 1.77
CA GLU A 65 -4.03 14.27 2.53
C GLU A 65 -5.28 14.06 1.67
N GLN A 66 -5.62 15.03 0.80
CA GLN A 66 -6.80 14.94 -0.06
C GLN A 66 -6.64 13.83 -1.09
N SER A 67 -5.48 13.79 -1.75
CA SER A 67 -5.12 12.70 -2.68
C SER A 67 -5.15 11.33 -2.01
N LEU A 68 -4.66 11.23 -0.77
CA LEU A 68 -4.70 9.98 0.01
C LEU A 68 -6.14 9.56 0.31
N ILE A 69 -7.01 10.49 0.74
CA ILE A 69 -8.42 10.19 1.01
C ILE A 69 -9.10 9.63 -0.24
N ASP A 70 -8.84 10.22 -1.42
CA ASP A 70 -9.40 9.74 -2.68
C ASP A 70 -8.89 8.34 -3.06
N ILE A 71 -7.61 8.05 -2.80
CA ILE A 71 -7.05 6.70 -2.97
C ILE A 71 -7.76 5.70 -2.06
N LEU A 72 -7.92 6.02 -0.77
CA LEU A 72 -8.56 5.15 0.21
C LEU A 72 -10.03 4.89 -0.16
N ARG A 73 -10.76 5.91 -0.61
CA ARG A 73 -12.15 5.77 -1.08
C ARG A 73 -12.24 4.80 -2.27
N LYS A 74 -11.43 5.03 -3.31
CA LYS A 74 -11.41 4.19 -4.52
C LYS A 74 -11.00 2.75 -4.24
N LEU A 75 -10.06 2.54 -3.32
CA LEU A 75 -9.66 1.19 -2.90
C LEU A 75 -10.79 0.45 -2.20
N LYS A 76 -11.53 1.14 -1.32
CA LYS A 76 -12.70 0.56 -0.66
C LYS A 76 -13.78 0.18 -1.68
N GLU A 77 -14.10 1.07 -2.62
CA GLU A 77 -15.10 0.81 -3.67
C GLU A 77 -14.72 -0.39 -4.55
N ARG A 78 -13.44 -0.57 -4.86
CA ARG A 78 -12.96 -1.75 -5.61
C ARG A 78 -13.07 -3.03 -4.80
N SER A 79 -12.69 -3.02 -3.53
CA SER A 79 -12.82 -4.20 -2.66
C SER A 79 -14.27 -4.65 -2.46
N ASP A 80 -15.23 -3.72 -2.44
CA ASP A 80 -16.66 -4.05 -2.42
C ASP A 80 -17.17 -4.55 -3.79
N SER A 81 -16.65 -4.01 -4.90
CA SER A 81 -17.07 -4.40 -6.25
C SER A 81 -16.53 -5.76 -6.70
N ASP A 82 -15.32 -6.15 -6.26
CA ASP A 82 -14.69 -7.42 -6.63
C ASP A 82 -15.42 -8.64 -6.05
N LYS A 83 -16.20 -8.45 -4.97
CA LYS A 83 -17.09 -9.49 -4.42
C LYS A 83 -18.30 -9.80 -5.32
N GLY A 84 -18.52 -9.07 -6.42
CA GLY A 84 -19.66 -9.27 -7.34
C GLY A 84 -19.32 -9.43 -8.82
N GLY A 85 -18.04 -9.38 -9.22
CA GLY A 85 -17.65 -9.25 -10.64
C GLY A 85 -16.98 -10.49 -11.22
N ASN A 86 -17.75 -11.40 -11.83
CA ASN A 86 -17.21 -12.44 -12.73
C ASN A 86 -16.62 -11.76 -13.98
N ILE A 87 -15.30 -11.54 -14.04
CA ILE A 87 -14.64 -10.87 -15.17
C ILE A 87 -14.53 -11.86 -16.34
N ILE A 88 -15.46 -11.75 -17.29
CA ILE A 88 -15.38 -12.41 -18.59
C ILE A 88 -14.23 -11.78 -19.38
N ILE A 89 -13.09 -12.47 -19.43
CA ILE A 89 -11.95 -12.13 -20.29
C ILE A 89 -12.35 -12.43 -21.74
N ARG A 90 -12.86 -11.43 -22.47
CA ARG A 90 -12.90 -11.50 -23.94
C ARG A 90 -11.56 -11.06 -24.49
N ARG A 91 -10.71 -12.02 -24.87
CA ARG A 91 -9.64 -11.78 -25.85
C ARG A 91 -10.28 -11.69 -27.24
N LYS A 92 -9.81 -10.71 -28.01
CA LYS A 92 -10.14 -10.45 -29.42
C LYS A 92 -9.61 -11.56 -30.32
#